data_AF-A0A4R0RFN4-F1
#
_entry.id   AF-A0A4R0RFN4-F1
#
_cell.length_a   1.000
_cell.length_b   1.000
_cell.length_c   1.000
_cell.angle_alpha   90.00
_cell.angle_beta   90.00
_cell.angle_gamma   90.00
#
_symmetry.space_group_name_H-M   'P 1'
#
loop_
_entity.id
_entity.type
_entity.pdbx_description
1 polymer ?
#
loop_
_entity_poly.entity_id
_entity_poly.type
_entity_poly.pdbx_seq_one_letter_code
_entity_poly.pdbx_strand_id
1 'polypeptide(L)'
;MDVLTEARFTNVRTLTIEDEFLGQEPKILAILYPNVRELRLLGRETTYDWEDVERIRQDNISNPGLDGIDGPHAWTSLDILHSAIEKVYAMALSCRVELWEGASCTVVSQIRAFHVVLRDIRPVYLCMSIAVDRFEPSQFTDILISDTVTHLSVTFVLSKCCGKSAFSLEDFLDAVQSYISKLPLKVLAINYDFDVTDDAPAAVYFGASCLAKTRFRFTNGDVLRHEGHIQRVLCSLDTASHATCFAEECPTLEQVIIRFRMRQQTDSYWKITRDAEHMEVLQQSQHQAVLALPDTAFSRHIGLRF
;
A
#
# COMPACT_ATOMS: atom_id res chain seq x y z
N MET A 1 3.25 -36.33 -10.87
CA MET A 1 3.62 -35.24 -9.94
C MET A 1 4.36 -35.76 -8.71
N ASP A 2 4.66 -37.06 -8.60
CA ASP A 2 5.16 -37.69 -7.35
C ASP A 2 6.62 -37.40 -6.98
N VAL A 3 7.40 -36.71 -7.82
CA VAL A 3 8.84 -36.49 -7.58
C VAL A 3 9.11 -35.19 -6.79
N LEU A 4 8.14 -34.27 -6.71
CA LEU A 4 8.35 -32.96 -6.07
C LEU A 4 7.97 -32.93 -4.58
N THR A 5 7.27 -33.93 -4.05
CA THR A 5 6.81 -33.96 -2.65
C THR A 5 7.90 -34.33 -1.64
N GLU A 6 9.04 -34.88 -2.09
CA GLU A 6 10.14 -35.26 -1.18
C GLU A 6 11.07 -34.10 -0.82
N ALA A 7 11.11 -33.04 -1.64
CA ALA A 7 12.00 -31.90 -1.39
C ALA A 7 11.36 -30.91 -0.41
N ARG A 8 11.87 -30.85 0.83
CA ARG A 8 11.50 -29.80 1.81
C ARG A 8 12.71 -28.93 2.14
N PHE A 9 12.59 -27.64 1.87
CA PHE A 9 13.64 -26.64 2.11
C PHE A 9 13.37 -25.87 3.41
N THR A 10 13.55 -26.54 4.55
CA THR A 10 13.22 -26.00 5.88
C THR A 10 14.12 -24.84 6.33
N ASN A 11 15.26 -24.61 5.69
CA ASN A 11 16.18 -23.52 6.04
C ASN A 11 15.85 -22.21 5.30
N VAL A 12 14.92 -22.22 4.34
CA VAL A 12 14.54 -21.03 3.57
C VAL A 12 13.60 -20.16 4.41
N ARG A 13 14.03 -18.91 4.67
CA ARG A 13 13.24 -17.89 5.38
C ARG A 13 12.70 -16.81 4.45
N THR A 14 13.40 -16.52 3.36
CA THR A 14 12.99 -15.55 2.36
C THR A 14 12.79 -16.26 1.03
N LEU A 15 11.62 -16.08 0.43
CA LEU A 15 11.28 -16.62 -0.87
C LEU A 15 10.91 -15.47 -1.80
N THR A 16 11.68 -15.30 -2.87
CA THR A 16 11.40 -14.33 -3.93
C THR A 16 11.00 -15.08 -5.19
N ILE A 17 9.84 -14.73 -5.73
CA ILE A 17 9.31 -15.27 -6.97
C ILE A 17 9.21 -14.11 -7.95
N GLU A 18 10.05 -14.12 -8.98
CA GLU A 18 10.05 -13.16 -10.08
C GLU A 18 9.34 -13.83 -11.26
N ASP A 19 8.02 -13.71 -11.33
CA ASP A 19 7.26 -14.26 -12.46
C ASP A 19 6.01 -13.41 -12.77
N GLU A 20 5.64 -13.37 -14.06
CA GLU A 20 4.37 -12.83 -14.54
C GLU A 20 3.20 -13.77 -14.18
N PHE A 21 3.50 -14.99 -13.73
CA PHE A 21 2.52 -16.01 -13.38
C PHE A 21 1.74 -15.73 -12.08
N LEU A 22 0.41 -15.64 -12.22
CA LEU A 22 -0.56 -15.67 -11.10
C LEU A 22 -0.84 -17.08 -10.56
N GLY A 23 -0.35 -18.14 -11.22
CA GLY A 23 -0.89 -19.50 -11.10
C GLY A 23 -0.10 -20.49 -10.26
N GLN A 24 0.85 -20.08 -9.41
CA GLN A 24 1.48 -21.05 -8.50
C GLN A 24 0.51 -21.42 -7.38
N GLU A 25 0.40 -22.73 -7.11
CA GLU A 25 -0.36 -23.23 -5.98
C GLU A 25 0.36 -22.81 -4.68
N PRO A 26 -0.19 -21.88 -3.88
CA PRO A 26 0.42 -21.38 -2.65
C PRO A 26 0.75 -22.51 -1.67
N LYS A 27 -0.01 -23.61 -1.77
CA LYS A 27 0.16 -24.83 -0.99
C LYS A 27 1.43 -25.58 -1.34
N ILE A 28 1.73 -25.74 -2.63
CA ILE A 28 3.00 -26.34 -3.07
C ILE A 28 4.17 -25.52 -2.50
N LEU A 29 4.07 -24.19 -2.56
CA LEU A 29 5.08 -23.31 -1.97
C LEU A 29 5.20 -23.49 -0.45
N ALA A 30 4.08 -23.55 0.27
CA ALA A 30 4.10 -23.77 1.71
C ALA A 30 4.65 -25.16 2.10
N ILE A 31 4.41 -26.20 1.28
CA ILE A 31 4.94 -27.54 1.48
C ILE A 31 6.46 -27.57 1.25
N LEU A 32 6.93 -26.97 0.15
CA LEU A 32 8.34 -26.94 -0.23
C LEU A 32 9.14 -26.03 0.72
N TYR A 33 8.55 -24.92 1.17
CA TYR A 33 9.20 -23.88 1.96
C TYR A 33 8.39 -23.55 3.23
N PRO A 34 8.26 -24.49 4.18
CA PRO A 34 7.35 -24.35 5.33
C PRO A 34 7.78 -23.28 6.34
N ASN A 35 9.04 -22.85 6.28
CA ASN A 35 9.65 -21.93 7.23
C ASN A 35 9.81 -20.49 6.72
N VAL A 36 9.21 -20.17 5.58
CA VAL A 36 9.21 -18.82 5.00
C VAL A 36 8.59 -17.83 5.98
N ARG A 37 9.25 -16.69 6.10
CA ARG A 37 8.89 -15.53 6.91
C ARG A 37 8.73 -14.29 6.03
N GLU A 38 9.45 -14.24 4.92
CA GLU A 38 9.39 -13.15 3.96
C GLU A 38 9.06 -13.71 2.58
N LEU A 39 7.92 -13.29 2.03
CA LEU A 39 7.47 -13.68 0.70
C LEU A 39 7.44 -12.45 -0.22
N ARG A 40 8.21 -12.49 -1.31
CA ARG A 40 8.24 -11.44 -2.32
C ARG A 40 7.72 -11.98 -3.64
N LEU A 41 6.56 -11.50 -4.07
CA LEU A 41 5.92 -11.91 -5.32
C LEU A 41 6.10 -10.80 -6.34
N LEU A 42 7.30 -10.75 -6.89
CA LEU A 42 7.70 -9.77 -7.89
C LEU A 42 7.14 -10.17 -9.24
N GLY A 43 6.86 -9.17 -10.07
CA GLY A 43 6.45 -9.36 -11.44
C GLY A 43 5.96 -8.05 -11.99
N ARG A 44 5.72 -8.02 -13.29
CA ARG A 44 5.12 -6.84 -13.90
C ARG A 44 3.70 -6.71 -13.37
N GLU A 45 3.36 -5.54 -12.87
CA GLU A 45 1.98 -5.10 -12.70
C GLU A 45 1.37 -4.97 -14.10
N THR A 46 0.99 -6.10 -14.69
CA THR A 46 0.13 -6.11 -15.86
C THR A 46 -1.30 -5.87 -15.39
N THR A 47 -2.12 -5.25 -16.21
CA THR A 47 -3.57 -5.26 -16.01
C THR A 47 -4.02 -6.70 -16.20
N TYR A 48 -4.06 -7.46 -15.11
CA TYR A 48 -4.58 -8.81 -15.12
C TYR A 48 -6.07 -8.79 -15.45
N ASP A 49 -6.51 -9.80 -16.18
CA ASP A 49 -7.94 -10.06 -16.31
C ASP A 49 -8.47 -10.50 -14.93
N TRP A 50 -9.43 -9.75 -14.39
CA TRP A 50 -10.01 -10.04 -13.08
C TRP A 50 -10.78 -11.35 -13.07
N GLU A 51 -11.28 -11.81 -14.22
CA GLU A 51 -11.92 -13.11 -14.33
C GLU A 51 -10.91 -14.25 -14.13
N ASP A 52 -9.70 -14.11 -14.68
CA ASP A 52 -8.61 -15.06 -14.46
C ASP A 52 -8.12 -15.04 -13.02
N VAL A 53 -7.96 -13.86 -12.42
CA VAL A 53 -7.58 -13.70 -11.01
C VAL A 53 -8.60 -14.38 -10.09
N GLU A 54 -9.89 -14.20 -10.33
CA GLU A 54 -10.96 -14.85 -9.56
C GLU A 54 -10.96 -16.36 -9.78
N ARG A 55 -10.82 -16.83 -11.02
CA ARG A 55 -10.75 -18.27 -11.33
C ARG A 55 -9.60 -18.94 -10.59
N ILE A 56 -8.41 -18.36 -10.63
CA ILE A 56 -7.23 -18.88 -9.91
C ILE A 56 -7.47 -18.91 -8.40
N ARG A 57 -8.09 -17.86 -7.85
CA ARG A 57 -8.47 -17.84 -6.43
C ARG A 57 -9.42 -18.99 -6.09
N GLN A 58 -10.46 -19.20 -6.89
CA GLN A 58 -11.43 -20.28 -6.67
C GLN A 58 -10.78 -21.65 -6.77
N ASP A 59 -9.85 -21.86 -7.69
CA ASP A 59 -9.07 -23.10 -7.80
C ASP A 59 -8.22 -23.30 -6.53
N ASN A 60 -7.54 -22.25 -6.05
CA ASN A 60 -6.74 -22.29 -4.83
C ASN A 60 -7.57 -22.52 -3.56
N ILE A 61 -8.84 -22.07 -3.51
CA ILE A 61 -9.76 -22.35 -2.40
C ILE A 61 -10.33 -23.76 -2.50
N SER A 62 -10.86 -24.13 -3.67
CA SER A 62 -11.63 -25.36 -3.90
C SER A 62 -10.77 -26.61 -3.91
N ASN A 63 -9.49 -26.47 -4.19
CA ASN A 63 -8.53 -27.55 -4.14
C ASN A 63 -7.66 -27.40 -2.87
N PRO A 64 -8.17 -27.66 -1.65
CA PRO A 64 -7.38 -27.62 -0.41
C PRO A 64 -6.12 -28.49 -0.47
N GLY A 65 -6.03 -29.39 -1.45
CA GLY A 65 -4.78 -29.96 -1.94
C GLY A 65 -4.25 -31.07 -1.04
N LEU A 66 -4.35 -32.30 -1.59
CA LEU A 66 -3.71 -33.55 -1.15
C LEU A 66 -4.33 -34.19 0.10
N ASP A 67 -5.51 -34.80 -0.11
CA ASP A 67 -6.04 -35.87 0.74
C ASP A 67 -4.95 -36.91 1.00
N GLY A 68 -4.27 -36.84 2.15
CA GLY A 68 -3.27 -37.83 2.56
C GLY A 68 -1.90 -37.31 2.99
N ILE A 69 -1.61 -36.01 2.92
CA ILE A 69 -0.42 -35.45 3.57
C ILE A 69 -0.84 -34.85 4.91
N ASP A 70 -0.46 -35.47 6.03
CA ASP A 70 -0.74 -34.94 7.36
C ASP A 70 0.18 -33.74 7.65
N GLY A 71 -0.38 -32.52 7.68
CA GLY A 71 0.33 -31.31 8.10
C GLY A 71 -0.42 -30.01 7.78
N PRO A 72 -0.08 -28.89 8.44
CA PRO A 72 -0.59 -27.58 8.06
C PRO A 72 -0.01 -27.19 6.69
N HIS A 73 -0.79 -27.35 5.62
CA HIS A 73 -0.42 -27.01 4.23
C HIS A 73 -0.45 -25.52 3.91
N ALA A 74 -0.24 -24.69 4.91
CA ALA A 74 -0.28 -23.26 4.81
C ALA A 74 0.74 -22.66 5.78
N TRP A 75 1.36 -21.56 5.36
CA TRP A 75 2.08 -20.71 6.31
C TRP A 75 1.10 -20.26 7.41
N THR A 76 1.53 -20.27 8.66
CA THR A 76 0.72 -19.79 9.78
C THR A 76 0.85 -18.28 9.94
N SER A 77 2.04 -17.76 9.64
CA SER A 77 2.38 -16.35 9.71
C SER A 77 3.50 -15.98 8.75
N LEU A 78 3.45 -14.78 8.20
CA LEU A 78 4.57 -14.13 7.52
C LEU A 78 4.93 -12.84 8.27
N ASP A 79 6.22 -12.57 8.36
CA ASP A 79 6.73 -11.31 8.91
C ASP A 79 6.60 -10.22 7.84
N ILE A 80 6.93 -10.54 6.58
CA ILE A 80 6.87 -9.59 5.45
C ILE A 80 6.22 -10.25 4.23
N LEU A 81 5.24 -9.58 3.64
CA LEU A 81 4.68 -9.89 2.33
C LEU A 81 4.91 -8.70 1.42
N HIS A 82 5.62 -8.90 0.31
CA HIS A 82 5.80 -7.87 -0.72
C HIS A 82 5.10 -8.31 -2.01
N SER A 83 3.91 -7.78 -2.26
CA SER A 83 3.10 -8.19 -3.40
C SER A 83 1.92 -7.24 -3.68
N ALA A 84 1.55 -7.12 -4.96
CA ALA A 84 0.34 -6.45 -5.41
C ALA A 84 -0.95 -7.20 -4.99
N ILE A 85 -2.07 -6.49 -4.97
CA ILE A 85 -3.36 -6.97 -4.45
C ILE A 85 -3.85 -8.22 -5.20
N GLU A 86 -3.74 -8.22 -6.52
CA GLU A 86 -4.18 -9.30 -7.42
C GLU A 86 -3.52 -10.62 -7.10
N LYS A 87 -2.20 -10.59 -6.88
CA LYS A 87 -1.39 -11.78 -6.62
C LYS A 87 -1.74 -12.39 -5.26
N VAL A 88 -1.85 -11.56 -4.22
CA VAL A 88 -2.25 -12.03 -2.88
C VAL A 88 -3.69 -12.55 -2.90
N TYR A 89 -4.59 -11.88 -3.62
CA TYR A 89 -5.97 -12.30 -3.79
C TYR A 89 -6.07 -13.64 -4.52
N ALA A 90 -5.37 -13.80 -5.65
CA ALA A 90 -5.31 -15.04 -6.43
C ALA A 90 -4.76 -16.20 -5.60
N MET A 91 -3.75 -15.95 -4.76
CA MET A 91 -3.18 -16.97 -3.88
C MET A 91 -4.11 -17.40 -2.72
N ALA A 92 -5.23 -16.72 -2.47
CA ALA A 92 -6.10 -17.04 -1.32
C ALA A 92 -5.33 -17.17 0.01
N LEU A 93 -4.31 -16.33 0.20
CA LEU A 93 -3.44 -16.39 1.37
C LEU A 93 -4.24 -16.02 2.63
N SER A 94 -4.24 -16.89 3.65
CA SER A 94 -5.05 -16.74 4.88
C SER A 94 -4.22 -16.67 6.17
N CYS A 95 -2.90 -16.62 6.03
CA CYS A 95 -1.98 -16.53 7.15
C CYS A 95 -1.91 -15.10 7.70
N ARG A 96 -1.60 -14.94 8.99
CA ARG A 96 -1.37 -13.60 9.54
C ARG A 96 -0.11 -12.99 8.93
N VAL A 97 -0.20 -11.75 8.46
CA VAL A 97 0.96 -10.98 7.96
C VAL A 97 1.28 -9.87 8.95
N GLU A 98 2.54 -9.68 9.31
CA GLU A 98 2.93 -8.52 10.12
C GLU A 98 2.98 -7.26 9.24
N LEU A 99 3.81 -7.27 8.18
CA LEU A 99 3.94 -6.18 7.22
C LEU A 99 3.53 -6.61 5.81
N TRP A 100 2.57 -5.90 5.21
CA TRP A 100 2.23 -6.02 3.80
C TRP A 100 2.71 -4.78 3.02
N GLU A 101 3.62 -4.98 2.09
CA GLU A 101 4.14 -3.98 1.16
C GLU A 101 3.76 -4.27 -0.29
N GLY A 102 3.75 -3.22 -1.11
CA GLY A 102 3.52 -3.33 -2.53
C GLY A 102 2.05 -3.47 -2.91
N ALA A 103 1.12 -3.30 -1.96
CA ALA A 103 -0.29 -3.20 -2.27
C ALA A 103 -0.53 -1.95 -3.13
N SER A 104 -1.12 -2.11 -4.32
CA SER A 104 -1.37 -1.02 -5.25
C SER A 104 -2.82 -1.03 -5.68
N CYS A 105 -3.55 0.06 -5.38
CA CYS A 105 -4.93 0.26 -5.78
C CYS A 105 -4.99 1.29 -6.91
N THR A 106 -5.05 0.79 -8.14
CA THR A 106 -5.05 1.54 -9.40
C THR A 106 -6.41 1.58 -10.09
N VAL A 107 -7.37 0.73 -9.70
CA VAL A 107 -8.73 0.72 -10.27
C VAL A 107 -9.78 0.37 -9.22
N VAL A 108 -11.01 0.89 -9.37
CA VAL A 108 -12.13 0.67 -8.43
C VAL A 108 -12.47 -0.82 -8.27
N SER A 109 -12.33 -1.64 -9.32
CA SER A 109 -12.62 -3.08 -9.24
C SER A 109 -11.72 -3.83 -8.25
N GLN A 110 -10.54 -3.29 -7.91
CA GLN A 110 -9.63 -3.89 -6.93
C GLN A 110 -10.15 -3.78 -5.50
N ILE A 111 -11.00 -2.80 -5.17
CA ILE A 111 -11.40 -2.50 -3.78
C ILE A 111 -12.00 -3.74 -3.11
N ARG A 112 -12.86 -4.47 -3.83
CA ARG A 112 -13.46 -5.70 -3.30
C ARG A 112 -12.41 -6.77 -3.01
N ALA A 113 -11.49 -7.00 -3.94
CA ALA A 113 -10.42 -7.99 -3.76
C ALA A 113 -9.50 -7.59 -2.61
N PHE A 114 -9.19 -6.29 -2.50
CA PHE A 114 -8.37 -5.73 -1.44
C PHE A 114 -8.97 -5.97 -0.06
N HIS A 115 -10.26 -5.71 0.13
CA HIS A 115 -10.96 -6.01 1.39
C HIS A 115 -10.92 -7.49 1.75
N VAL A 116 -11.07 -8.37 0.77
CA VAL A 116 -10.93 -9.81 1.00
C VAL A 116 -9.52 -10.14 1.47
N VAL A 117 -8.49 -9.60 0.82
CA VAL A 117 -7.08 -9.81 1.24
C VAL A 117 -6.84 -9.27 2.65
N LEU A 118 -7.28 -8.05 2.98
CA LEU A 118 -7.11 -7.46 4.31
C LEU A 118 -7.73 -8.33 5.40
N ARG A 119 -8.92 -8.89 5.14
CA ARG A 119 -9.60 -9.80 6.06
C ARG A 119 -8.88 -11.14 6.19
N ASP A 120 -8.35 -11.67 5.09
CA ASP A 120 -7.71 -12.98 5.08
C ASP A 120 -6.33 -12.92 5.77
N ILE A 121 -5.50 -11.92 5.45
CA ILE A 121 -4.11 -11.82 5.95
C ILE A 121 -3.96 -10.98 7.22
N ARG A 122 -4.92 -10.09 7.54
CA ARG A 122 -4.96 -9.26 8.76
C ARG A 122 -3.63 -8.54 9.06
N PRO A 123 -3.15 -7.68 8.14
CA PRO A 123 -1.86 -7.04 8.28
C PRO A 123 -1.86 -6.03 9.43
N VAL A 124 -0.78 -5.98 10.22
CA VAL A 124 -0.61 -4.95 11.27
C VAL A 124 -0.08 -3.65 10.68
N TYR A 125 0.89 -3.79 9.77
CA TYR A 125 1.51 -2.72 9.00
C TYR A 125 1.14 -2.85 7.52
N LEU A 126 0.72 -1.75 6.92
CA LEU A 126 0.34 -1.71 5.51
C LEU A 126 1.07 -0.57 4.81
N CYS A 127 1.82 -0.91 3.76
CA CYS A 127 2.43 0.02 2.83
C CYS A 127 1.75 -0.12 1.47
N MET A 128 0.99 0.89 1.05
CA MET A 128 0.22 0.84 -0.19
C MET A 128 0.34 2.11 -1.04
N SER A 129 0.06 1.98 -2.34
CA SER A 129 -0.12 3.09 -3.28
C SER A 129 -1.54 3.16 -3.80
N ILE A 130 -2.06 4.37 -4.00
CA ILE A 130 -3.39 4.63 -4.56
C ILE A 130 -3.24 5.59 -5.74
N ALA A 131 -3.73 5.21 -6.92
CA ALA A 131 -3.78 6.08 -8.10
C ALA A 131 -5.01 6.98 -8.03
N VAL A 132 -4.83 8.22 -7.59
CA VAL A 132 -5.94 9.12 -7.22
C VAL A 132 -6.83 9.46 -8.41
N ASP A 133 -6.28 9.51 -9.62
CA ASP A 133 -7.01 9.77 -10.86
C ASP A 133 -8.04 8.69 -11.22
N ARG A 134 -8.13 7.60 -10.46
CA ARG A 134 -9.00 6.46 -10.76
C ARG A 134 -10.20 6.33 -9.85
N PHE A 135 -10.31 7.22 -8.86
CA PHE A 135 -11.36 7.20 -7.86
C PHE A 135 -12.06 8.56 -7.79
N GLU A 136 -13.35 8.54 -7.49
CA GLU A 136 -14.08 9.71 -7.03
C GLU A 136 -13.83 9.92 -5.52
N PRO A 137 -13.87 11.16 -5.00
CA PRO A 137 -13.68 11.43 -3.57
C PRO A 137 -14.49 10.52 -2.64
N SER A 138 -15.76 10.23 -3.00
CA SER A 138 -16.65 9.33 -2.25
C SER A 138 -16.11 7.90 -2.14
N GLN A 139 -15.42 7.40 -3.17
CA GLN A 139 -14.92 6.03 -3.25
C GLN A 139 -13.67 5.81 -2.38
N PHE A 140 -12.95 6.86 -1.99
CA PHE A 140 -11.80 6.72 -1.08
C PHE A 140 -12.21 6.19 0.28
N THR A 141 -13.43 6.52 0.72
CA THR A 141 -13.95 6.03 1.99
C THR A 141 -14.13 4.50 2.02
N ASP A 142 -14.18 3.86 0.85
CA ASP A 142 -14.33 2.43 0.68
C ASP A 142 -13.00 1.69 0.49
N ILE A 143 -11.83 2.33 0.47
CA ILE A 143 -10.58 1.64 0.09
C ILE A 143 -10.01 0.78 1.23
N LEU A 144 -9.91 1.31 2.45
CA LEU A 144 -9.39 0.62 3.64
C LEU A 144 -10.52 0.49 4.65
N ILE A 145 -11.12 -0.67 4.67
CA ILE A 145 -11.95 -1.10 5.78
C ILE A 145 -11.17 -2.21 6.48
N SER A 146 -10.40 -1.85 7.52
CA SER A 146 -9.68 -2.82 8.35
C SER A 146 -9.58 -2.35 9.80
N ASP A 147 -9.89 -3.25 10.72
CA ASP A 147 -9.73 -3.11 12.17
C ASP A 147 -8.37 -3.60 12.67
N THR A 148 -7.58 -4.24 11.81
CA THR A 148 -6.29 -4.85 12.16
C THR A 148 -5.08 -3.97 11.81
N VAL A 149 -5.24 -3.10 10.82
CA VAL A 149 -4.17 -2.18 10.40
C VAL A 149 -4.04 -1.06 11.44
N THR A 150 -2.88 -1.01 12.08
CA THR A 150 -2.54 0.04 13.07
C THR A 150 -1.47 0.99 12.56
N HIS A 151 -0.74 0.60 11.52
CA HIS A 151 0.30 1.42 10.91
C HIS A 151 0.07 1.46 9.40
N LEU A 152 -0.26 2.64 8.89
CA LEU A 152 -0.55 2.85 7.49
C LEU A 152 0.51 3.78 6.88
N SER A 153 1.18 3.31 5.83
CA SER A 153 1.93 4.14 4.90
C SER A 153 1.22 4.13 3.56
N VAL A 154 0.62 5.25 3.18
CA VAL A 154 -0.09 5.41 1.92
C VAL A 154 0.66 6.37 1.01
N THR A 155 0.80 5.99 -0.25
CA THR A 155 1.34 6.84 -1.31
C THR A 155 0.22 7.21 -2.28
N PHE A 156 -0.10 8.50 -2.35
CA PHE A 156 -1.08 9.02 -3.29
C PHE A 156 -0.37 9.44 -4.58
N VAL A 157 -0.64 8.70 -5.65
CA VAL A 157 -0.09 8.97 -6.99
C VAL A 157 -1.00 9.96 -7.71
N LEU A 158 -0.53 11.19 -7.85
CA LEU A 158 -1.29 12.35 -8.33
C LEU A 158 -0.98 12.73 -9.78
N SER A 159 0.07 12.17 -10.40
CA SER A 159 0.58 12.57 -11.73
C SER A 159 -0.46 12.55 -12.84
N LYS A 160 -1.51 11.74 -12.70
CA LYS A 160 -2.58 11.59 -13.70
C LYS A 160 -3.84 12.40 -13.42
N CYS A 161 -3.89 13.16 -12.32
CA CYS A 161 -5.06 13.98 -11.97
C CYS A 161 -5.23 15.19 -12.92
N CYS A 162 -4.18 15.57 -13.66
CA CYS A 162 -4.11 16.76 -14.50
C CYS A 162 -5.08 16.80 -15.70
N GLY A 163 -5.80 15.71 -15.98
CA GLY A 163 -6.74 15.60 -17.10
C GLY A 163 -8.23 15.67 -16.71
N LYS A 164 -8.56 15.71 -15.42
CA LYS A 164 -9.95 15.70 -14.94
C LYS A 164 -10.37 17.09 -14.47
N SER A 165 -11.20 17.76 -15.26
CA SER A 165 -11.74 19.09 -14.92
C SER A 165 -12.56 19.15 -13.62
N ALA A 166 -12.98 17.99 -13.09
CA ALA A 166 -13.75 17.87 -11.86
C ALA A 166 -12.92 17.44 -10.63
N PHE A 167 -11.61 17.25 -10.75
CA PHE A 167 -10.78 16.87 -9.62
C PHE A 167 -10.36 18.11 -8.80
N SER A 168 -10.88 18.23 -7.58
CA SER A 168 -10.33 19.14 -6.56
C SER A 168 -9.42 18.34 -5.63
N LEU A 169 -8.21 18.85 -5.42
CA LEU A 169 -7.27 18.24 -4.49
C LEU A 169 -7.75 18.43 -3.05
N GLU A 170 -8.42 19.55 -2.77
CA GLU A 170 -9.03 19.88 -1.50
C GLU A 170 -10.13 18.88 -1.13
N ASP A 171 -11.09 18.63 -2.03
CA ASP A 171 -12.14 17.63 -1.82
C ASP A 171 -11.55 16.23 -1.59
N PHE A 172 -10.47 15.90 -2.30
CA PHE A 172 -9.75 14.65 -2.10
C PHE A 172 -9.08 14.57 -0.72
N LEU A 173 -8.44 15.64 -0.27
CA LEU A 173 -7.79 15.69 1.05
C LEU A 173 -8.82 15.57 2.17
N ASP A 174 -9.96 16.25 2.05
CA ASP A 174 -11.09 16.14 2.98
C ASP A 174 -11.64 14.71 3.02
N ALA A 175 -11.77 14.06 1.86
CA ALA A 175 -12.17 12.67 1.77
C ALA A 175 -11.17 11.72 2.44
N VAL A 176 -9.87 11.94 2.25
CA VAL A 176 -8.79 11.18 2.91
C VAL A 176 -8.83 11.38 4.43
N GLN A 177 -9.09 12.59 4.90
CA GLN A 177 -9.25 12.91 6.32
C GLN A 177 -10.43 12.16 6.94
N SER A 178 -11.63 12.33 6.37
CA SER A 178 -12.86 11.66 6.83
C SER A 178 -12.74 10.13 6.82
N TYR A 179 -11.91 9.60 5.94
CA TYR A 179 -11.65 8.18 5.83
C TYR A 179 -10.68 7.68 6.91
N ILE A 180 -9.55 8.36 7.10
CA ILE A 180 -8.51 7.96 8.06
C ILE A 180 -9.04 7.94 9.49
N SER A 181 -9.98 8.83 9.82
CA SER A 181 -10.59 8.90 11.14
C SER A 181 -11.43 7.68 11.54
N LYS A 182 -11.79 6.82 10.57
CA LYS A 182 -12.50 5.58 10.83
C LYS A 182 -11.58 4.41 11.19
N LEU A 183 -10.27 4.59 11.05
CA LEU A 183 -9.29 3.53 11.25
C LEU A 183 -8.66 3.61 12.65
N PRO A 184 -8.37 2.46 13.30
CA PRO A 184 -7.71 2.42 14.61
C PRO A 184 -6.19 2.61 14.49
N LEU A 185 -5.76 3.65 13.76
CA LEU A 185 -4.35 3.88 13.46
C LEU A 185 -3.60 4.42 14.68
N LYS A 186 -2.37 3.96 14.83
CA LYS A 186 -1.32 4.51 15.70
C LYS A 186 -0.32 5.33 14.93
N VAL A 187 0.03 4.89 13.71
CA VAL A 187 0.96 5.58 12.84
C VAL A 187 0.35 5.77 11.47
N LEU A 188 0.41 7.00 10.97
CA LEU A 188 0.00 7.37 9.63
C LEU A 188 1.18 8.04 8.91
N ALA A 189 1.56 7.49 7.77
CA ALA A 189 2.49 8.09 6.84
C ALA A 189 1.79 8.35 5.51
N ILE A 190 1.73 9.60 5.10
CA ILE A 190 1.18 10.02 3.81
C ILE A 190 2.33 10.49 2.93
N ASN A 191 2.41 9.92 1.73
CA ASN A 191 3.40 10.30 0.73
C ASN A 191 2.65 10.83 -0.49
N TYR A 192 2.86 12.11 -0.82
CA TYR A 192 2.34 12.69 -2.06
C TYR A 192 3.36 12.45 -3.18
N ASP A 193 2.95 11.67 -4.17
CA ASP A 193 3.73 11.35 -5.36
C ASP A 193 3.15 12.10 -6.57
N PHE A 194 3.74 13.26 -6.86
CA PHE A 194 3.37 14.08 -8.00
C PHE A 194 4.63 14.43 -8.78
N ASP A 195 4.90 13.68 -9.86
CA ASP A 195 5.94 13.96 -10.82
C ASP A 195 5.33 14.51 -12.12
N VAL A 196 5.77 15.71 -12.52
CA VAL A 196 5.36 16.40 -13.76
C VAL A 196 6.13 15.87 -14.96
N THR A 197 7.27 15.23 -14.74
CA THR A 197 8.09 14.70 -15.81
C THR A 197 7.50 13.39 -16.33
N ASP A 198 6.66 13.52 -17.36
CA ASP A 198 6.10 12.41 -18.16
C ASP A 198 7.18 11.48 -18.77
N ASP A 199 8.47 11.87 -18.62
CA ASP A 199 9.66 11.17 -19.08
C ASP A 199 10.34 10.29 -18.03
N ALA A 200 10.01 10.40 -16.73
CA ALA A 200 10.56 9.49 -15.74
C ALA A 200 9.84 8.13 -15.86
N PRO A 201 10.53 7.03 -16.24
CA PRO A 201 9.91 5.72 -16.12
C PRO A 201 9.56 5.54 -14.64
N ALA A 202 8.28 5.23 -14.36
CA ALA A 202 7.71 4.96 -13.03
C ALA A 202 8.36 3.74 -12.31
N ALA A 203 9.61 3.41 -12.65
CA ALA A 203 10.36 2.23 -12.26
C ALA A 203 11.18 2.40 -10.97
N VAL A 204 11.20 3.60 -10.37
CA VAL A 204 12.04 3.85 -9.20
C VAL A 204 11.13 4.12 -8.01
N TYR A 205 10.79 3.10 -7.22
CA TYR A 205 11.00 3.08 -5.76
C TYR A 205 10.23 2.02 -4.97
N PHE A 206 9.34 1.24 -5.58
CA PHE A 206 9.00 -0.10 -5.08
C PHE A 206 8.95 -1.02 -6.31
N GLY A 207 9.72 -2.11 -6.30
CA GLY A 207 10.13 -2.81 -7.52
C GLY A 207 8.98 -3.45 -8.33
N ALA A 208 8.32 -2.66 -9.17
CA ALA A 208 7.65 -3.06 -10.41
C ALA A 208 7.22 -1.80 -11.17
N SER A 209 7.68 -1.67 -12.41
CA SER A 209 7.36 -0.59 -13.34
C SER A 209 6.17 -0.98 -14.21
N CYS A 210 5.15 -0.12 -14.28
CA CYS A 210 3.92 -0.41 -15.03
C CYS A 210 3.03 0.81 -15.33
N LEU A 211 3.61 1.91 -15.82
CA LEU A 211 2.81 2.79 -16.67
C LEU A 211 3.15 2.46 -18.12
N ALA A 212 2.34 1.59 -18.73
CA ALA A 212 2.21 1.59 -20.17
C ALA A 212 2.01 3.06 -20.59
N LYS A 213 2.86 3.56 -21.50
CA LYS A 213 2.75 4.90 -22.09
C LYS A 213 1.43 4.99 -22.85
N THR A 214 0.31 5.12 -22.15
CA THR A 214 -0.93 5.61 -22.74
C THR A 214 -0.64 7.08 -23.02
N ARG A 215 -0.13 7.37 -24.22
CA ARG A 215 -0.02 8.74 -24.73
C ARG A 215 -1.43 9.30 -24.87
N PHE A 216 -1.97 9.79 -23.77
CA PHE A 216 -3.14 10.65 -23.83
C PHE A 216 -2.70 11.92 -24.55
N ARG A 217 -3.17 12.09 -25.78
CA ARG A 217 -3.02 13.36 -26.51
C ARG A 217 -3.99 14.36 -25.88
N PHE A 218 -3.61 14.92 -24.76
CA PHE A 218 -4.26 16.11 -24.26
C PHE A 218 -3.84 17.32 -25.09
N THR A 219 -4.74 18.29 -25.26
CA THR A 219 -4.38 19.60 -25.79
C THR A 219 -3.47 20.29 -24.78
N ASN A 220 -2.25 20.65 -25.20
CA ASN A 220 -1.15 21.13 -24.33
C ASN A 220 -1.53 22.26 -23.35
N GLY A 221 -2.61 23.02 -23.58
CA GLY A 221 -3.00 24.14 -22.72
C GLY A 221 -3.62 23.75 -21.37
N ASP A 222 -4.42 22.69 -21.31
CA ASP A 222 -5.18 22.36 -20.09
C ASP A 222 -4.36 21.55 -19.08
N VAL A 223 -3.47 20.69 -19.58
CA VAL A 223 -2.55 19.87 -18.76
C VAL A 223 -1.62 20.76 -17.96
N LEU A 224 -0.96 21.73 -18.60
CA LEU A 224 -0.02 22.65 -17.95
C LEU A 224 -0.69 23.48 -16.84
N ARG A 225 -1.97 23.83 -17.01
CA ARG A 225 -2.73 24.58 -16.00
C ARG A 225 -3.03 23.71 -14.77
N HIS A 226 -3.40 22.44 -14.98
CA HIS A 226 -3.73 21.53 -13.89
C HIS A 226 -2.48 21.06 -13.14
N GLU A 227 -1.37 20.83 -13.84
CA GLU A 227 -0.08 20.53 -13.20
C GLU A 227 0.36 21.68 -12.29
N GLY A 228 0.25 22.91 -12.80
CA GLY A 228 0.52 24.11 -12.01
C GLY A 228 -0.43 24.28 -10.82
N HIS A 229 -1.66 23.76 -10.91
CA HIS A 229 -2.62 23.78 -9.79
C HIS A 229 -2.22 22.79 -8.69
N ILE A 230 -2.05 21.51 -9.00
CA ILE A 230 -1.66 20.48 -8.02
C ILE A 230 -0.35 20.85 -7.34
N GLN A 231 0.65 21.25 -8.13
CA GLN A 231 1.93 21.70 -7.59
C GLN A 231 1.76 22.88 -6.63
N ARG A 232 0.93 23.88 -6.98
CA ARG A 232 0.69 25.05 -6.13
C ARG A 232 0.04 24.64 -4.82
N VAL A 233 -1.00 23.82 -4.86
CA VAL A 233 -1.71 23.36 -3.65
C VAL A 233 -0.77 22.53 -2.77
N LEU A 234 0.00 21.59 -3.35
CA LEU A 234 0.99 20.81 -2.59
C LEU A 234 2.08 21.70 -1.99
N CYS A 235 2.52 22.77 -2.65
CA CYS A 235 3.49 23.72 -2.09
C CYS A 235 2.90 24.61 -0.98
N SER A 236 1.60 24.87 -1.00
CA SER A 236 0.91 25.71 -0.01
C SER A 236 0.15 24.93 1.06
N LEU A 237 0.22 23.59 1.04
CA LEU A 237 -0.49 22.73 1.97
C LEU A 237 0.00 22.99 3.40
N ASP A 238 -0.90 23.38 4.29
CA ASP A 238 -0.60 23.51 5.72
C ASP A 238 -0.56 22.13 6.37
N THR A 239 0.62 21.52 6.32
CA THR A 239 0.81 20.16 6.81
C THR A 239 0.62 20.03 8.32
N ALA A 240 0.80 21.11 9.09
CA ALA A 240 0.57 21.11 10.53
C ALA A 240 -0.94 21.10 10.85
N SER A 241 -1.73 21.90 10.14
CA SER A 241 -3.19 21.86 10.24
C SER A 241 -3.72 20.48 9.86
N HIS A 242 -3.23 19.88 8.77
CA HIS A 242 -3.60 18.51 8.37
C HIS A 242 -3.25 17.46 9.43
N ALA A 243 -2.04 17.50 9.98
CA ALA A 243 -1.62 16.58 11.04
C ALA A 243 -2.48 16.72 12.30
N THR A 244 -2.87 17.96 12.64
CA THR A 244 -3.76 18.26 13.77
C THR A 244 -5.15 17.68 13.53
N CYS A 245 -5.73 17.88 12.34
CA CYS A 245 -7.00 17.29 11.96
C CYS A 245 -6.99 15.75 12.10
N PHE A 246 -5.95 15.07 11.60
CA PHE A 246 -5.83 13.62 11.77
C PHE A 246 -5.75 13.20 13.24
N ALA A 247 -5.01 13.95 14.06
CA ALA A 247 -4.87 13.68 15.48
C ALA A 247 -6.19 13.85 16.24
N GLU A 248 -6.98 14.87 15.89
CA GLU A 248 -8.30 15.13 16.48
C GLU A 248 -9.30 14.04 16.12
N GLU A 249 -9.36 13.64 14.85
CA GLU A 249 -10.37 12.69 14.40
C GLU A 249 -10.00 11.21 14.65
N CYS A 250 -8.71 10.89 14.83
CA CYS A 250 -8.24 9.53 15.14
C CYS A 250 -7.62 9.49 16.54
N PRO A 251 -8.39 9.14 17.61
CA PRO A 251 -7.92 9.20 18.99
C PRO A 251 -6.74 8.29 19.33
N THR A 252 -6.58 7.20 18.57
CA THR A 252 -5.49 6.23 18.76
C THR A 252 -4.19 6.67 18.09
N LEU A 253 -4.22 7.74 17.29
CA LEU A 253 -3.08 8.18 16.51
C LEU A 253 -2.00 8.76 17.44
N GLU A 254 -0.80 8.20 17.31
CA GLU A 254 0.40 8.54 18.08
C GLU A 254 1.42 9.30 17.20
N GLN A 255 1.43 9.06 15.88
CA GLN A 255 2.40 9.65 14.95
C GLN A 255 1.80 9.95 13.58
N VAL A 256 2.17 11.09 13.01
CA VAL A 256 1.85 11.50 11.64
C VAL A 256 3.14 11.86 10.89
N ILE A 257 3.29 11.35 9.68
CA ILE A 257 4.36 11.67 8.75
C ILE A 257 3.73 12.13 7.44
N ILE A 258 4.15 13.28 6.93
CA ILE A 258 3.73 13.77 5.62
C ILE A 258 4.99 14.01 4.78
N ARG A 259 5.07 13.36 3.62
CA ARG A 259 6.21 13.42 2.71
C ARG A 259 5.81 13.88 1.31
N PHE A 260 6.75 14.53 0.64
CA PHE A 260 6.57 15.05 -0.72
C PHE A 260 7.69 14.52 -1.61
N ARG A 261 7.36 13.58 -2.51
CA ARG A 261 8.37 12.88 -3.31
C ARG A 261 9.25 13.82 -4.13
N MET A 262 8.66 14.85 -4.72
CA MET A 262 9.39 15.84 -5.54
C MET A 262 9.87 17.04 -4.72
N ARG A 263 9.91 16.91 -3.39
CA ARG A 263 10.37 17.95 -2.45
C ARG A 263 9.62 19.27 -2.63
N GLN A 264 8.31 19.19 -2.92
CA GLN A 264 7.41 20.35 -2.96
C GLN A 264 7.44 21.13 -1.64
N GLN A 265 7.56 20.40 -0.53
CA GLN A 265 7.85 20.93 0.80
C GLN A 265 8.87 20.02 1.50
N THR A 266 9.32 20.44 2.69
CA THR A 266 10.14 19.59 3.56
C THR A 266 9.26 18.53 4.20
N ASP A 267 9.72 17.27 4.17
CA ASP A 267 9.05 16.18 4.88
C ASP A 267 8.89 16.53 6.35
N SER A 268 7.72 16.25 6.89
CA SER A 268 7.34 16.69 8.23
C SER A 268 6.84 15.52 9.08
N TYR A 269 7.12 15.61 10.37
CA TYR A 269 6.83 14.59 11.37
C TYR A 269 6.23 15.24 12.61
N TRP A 270 5.15 14.63 13.12
CA TRP A 270 4.49 14.99 14.36
C TRP A 270 4.35 13.76 15.24
N LYS A 271 4.77 13.92 16.49
CA LYS A 271 4.42 12.99 17.56
C LYS A 271 3.23 13.58 18.31
N ILE A 272 2.18 12.79 18.47
CA ILE A 272 0.96 13.22 19.13
C ILE A 272 1.08 12.87 20.61
N THR A 273 0.99 13.88 21.46
CA THR A 273 0.86 13.73 22.91
C THR A 273 -0.55 14.13 23.30
N ARG A 274 -1.21 13.34 24.14
CA ARG A 274 -2.54 13.67 24.66
C ARG A 274 -2.42 13.79 26.15
N ASP A 275 -2.61 14.99 26.69
CA ASP A 275 -2.76 15.15 28.13
C ASP A 275 -4.23 14.83 28.50
N ALA A 276 -4.46 14.34 29.72
CA ALA A 276 -5.78 13.97 30.19
C ALA A 276 -6.75 15.18 30.24
N GLU A 277 -6.22 16.40 30.30
CA GLU A 277 -6.99 17.64 30.38
C GLU A 277 -6.97 18.48 29.09
N HIS A 278 -5.95 18.33 28.23
CA HIS A 278 -5.83 19.08 26.98
C HIS A 278 -5.19 18.22 25.88
N MET A 279 -5.87 18.16 24.73
CA MET A 279 -5.29 17.70 23.47
C MET A 279 -4.35 18.80 22.95
N GLU A 280 -3.05 18.70 23.25
CA GLU A 280 -2.05 19.53 22.58
C GLU A 280 -1.18 18.67 21.66
N VAL A 281 -1.22 18.95 20.35
CA VAL A 281 -0.30 18.37 19.36
C VAL A 281 1.08 19.00 19.58
N LEU A 282 1.80 18.52 20.59
CA LEU A 282 3.09 19.07 20.98
C LEU A 282 4.22 18.32 20.30
N GLN A 283 5.02 19.11 19.60
CA GLN A 283 6.33 18.80 19.03
C GLN A 283 6.31 18.38 17.56
N GLN A 284 6.11 19.38 16.70
CA GLN A 284 6.68 19.35 15.36
C GLN A 284 8.20 19.31 15.50
N SER A 285 8.81 18.16 15.24
CA SER A 285 10.25 18.11 15.04
C SER A 285 10.52 18.37 13.57
N GLN A 286 10.92 19.60 13.22
CA GLN A 286 11.39 19.95 11.86
C GLN A 286 12.76 19.35 11.53
N HIS A 287 13.29 18.45 12.37
CA HIS A 287 14.46 17.68 12.00
C HIS A 287 14.11 16.76 10.84
N GLN A 288 15.01 16.71 9.84
CA GLN A 288 14.99 15.76 8.74
C GLN A 288 14.32 14.46 9.20
N ALA A 289 13.09 14.19 8.70
CA ALA A 289 12.27 13.05 9.08
C ALA A 289 13.01 11.69 8.97
N VAL A 290 14.20 11.73 8.35
CA VAL A 290 15.26 10.74 8.32
C VAL A 290 15.62 10.13 9.69
N LEU A 291 15.57 10.88 10.81
CA LEU A 291 16.22 10.44 12.07
C LEU A 291 15.29 10.02 13.24
N ALA A 292 13.97 10.19 13.15
CA ALA A 292 13.11 10.18 14.34
C ALA A 292 12.14 9.00 14.49
N LEU A 293 12.19 7.98 13.62
CA LEU A 293 11.37 6.79 13.82
C LEU A 293 12.10 5.78 14.73
N PRO A 294 11.45 5.23 15.77
CA PRO A 294 12.03 4.14 16.56
C PRO A 294 12.40 2.98 15.62
N ASP A 295 13.52 2.31 15.90
CA ASP A 295 14.05 1.19 15.12
C ASP A 295 13.08 0.00 15.17
N THR A 296 12.08 0.07 14.30
CA THR A 296 11.00 -0.89 14.14
C THR A 296 11.19 -1.53 12.77
N ALA A 297 10.72 -2.76 12.58
CA ALA A 297 10.75 -3.41 11.26
C ALA A 297 10.14 -2.49 10.18
N PHE A 298 9.08 -1.77 10.56
CA PHE A 298 8.46 -0.72 9.77
C PHE A 298 9.43 0.40 9.37
N SER A 299 10.15 1.03 10.30
CA SER A 299 11.04 2.16 9.97
C SER A 299 12.20 1.80 9.04
N ARG A 300 12.71 0.56 9.10
CA ARG A 300 13.72 0.05 8.15
C ARG A 300 13.17 -0.13 6.73
N HIS A 301 11.87 -0.34 6.59
CA HIS A 301 11.20 -0.76 5.36
C HIS A 301 10.57 0.39 4.57
N ILE A 302 10.09 1.45 5.24
CA ILE A 302 9.51 2.66 4.59
C ILE A 302 10.54 3.53 3.83
N GLY A 303 11.71 2.99 3.49
CA GLY A 303 12.73 3.72 2.75
C GLY A 303 13.38 4.85 3.55
N LEU A 304 13.43 4.76 4.88
CA LEU A 304 14.41 5.51 5.66
C LEU A 304 15.81 4.90 5.46
N ARG A 305 16.29 4.87 4.21
CA ARG A 305 17.72 4.62 3.96
C ARG A 305 18.45 5.93 4.29
N PHE A 306 19.17 5.90 5.41
CA PHE A 306 20.21 6.86 5.77
C PHE A 306 21.28 6.95 4.68
#